data_AF-A0A9N9E666-F1
#
_entry.id   AF-A0A9N9E666-F1
#
_cell.length_a   1.000
_cell.length_b   1.000
_cell.length_c   1.000
_cell.angle_alpha   90.00
_cell.angle_beta   90.00
_cell.angle_gamma   90.00
#
_symmetry.space_group_name_H-M   'P 1'
#
loop_
_entity.id
_entity.type
_entity.pdbx_description
1 polymer ?
#
loop_
_entity_poly.entity_id
_entity_poly.type
_entity_poly.pdbx_seq_one_letter_code
_entity_poly.pdbx_strand_id
1 'polypeptide(L)'
;MPLSKLLEFASEELQHNFNEYETLGELLNITFNNLVELIISICALVDGQIRVVQATVLGSIFLNILLILGLCFLFGGINILRKKKLEQSFDPTVAQMSSSLMTVAFITLALPAAFSLFINQDFGKIDDNLLNMTKFLVKSIDGVLKSLGISRTFLGMILLPMASNSAKCTTSVINAINDNMDLAVNDSFGSSTTGNQIG
;
A
#
# COMPACT_ATOMS: atom_id res chain seq x y z
N MET A 1 17.16 9.21 -10.17
CA MET A 1 16.69 8.42 -9.01
C MET A 1 15.53 9.17 -8.37
N PRO A 2 14.39 8.54 -8.10
CA PRO A 2 13.26 9.19 -7.44
C PRO A 2 13.61 9.52 -5.98
N LEU A 3 12.97 10.54 -5.41
CA LEU A 3 13.22 11.00 -4.04
C LEU A 3 12.98 9.89 -2.99
N SER A 4 12.00 9.02 -3.23
CA SER A 4 11.69 7.85 -2.39
C SER A 4 12.89 6.91 -2.23
N LYS A 5 13.67 6.70 -3.29
CA LYS A 5 14.85 5.83 -3.28
C LYS A 5 16.05 6.46 -2.55
N LEU A 6 16.18 7.78 -2.60
CA LEU A 6 17.21 8.50 -1.84
C LEU A 6 16.92 8.42 -0.34
N LEU A 7 15.65 8.54 0.03
CA LEU A 7 15.20 8.48 1.41
C LEU A 7 15.38 7.08 2.01
N GLU A 8 15.04 6.04 1.24
CA GLU A 8 15.27 4.63 1.60
C GLU A 8 16.77 4.38 1.86
N PHE A 9 17.65 4.81 0.95
CA PHE A 9 19.11 4.71 1.15
C PHE A 9 19.60 5.47 2.40
N ALA A 10 19.10 6.68 2.62
CA ALA A 10 19.46 7.45 3.82
C ALA A 10 18.96 6.78 5.11
N SER A 11 17.80 6.10 5.07
CA SER A 11 17.23 5.34 6.18
C SER A 11 18.10 4.13 6.53
N GLU A 12 18.55 3.37 5.53
CA GLU A 12 19.45 2.22 5.69
C GLU A 12 20.79 2.63 6.31
N GLU A 13 21.38 3.73 5.82
CA GLU A 13 22.65 4.26 6.34
C GLU A 13 22.50 4.76 7.79
N LEU A 14 21.36 5.37 8.12
CA LEU A 14 21.05 5.77 9.49
C LEU A 14 20.91 4.54 10.39
N GLN A 15 20.14 3.53 9.99
CA GLN A 15 19.95 2.30 10.77
C GLN A 15 21.29 1.63 11.07
N HIS A 16 22.20 1.58 10.09
CA HIS A 16 23.53 1.02 10.27
C HIS A 16 24.37 1.76 11.33
N ASN A 17 24.20 3.07 11.46
CA ASN A 17 24.88 3.84 12.51
C ASN A 17 24.29 3.61 13.91
N PHE A 18 23.07 3.06 14.02
CA PHE A 18 22.39 2.75 15.28
C PHE A 18 22.44 1.25 15.64
N ASN A 19 23.42 0.48 15.15
CA ASN A 19 23.54 -0.97 15.40
C ASN A 19 23.58 -1.35 16.90
N GLU A 20 23.98 -0.45 17.80
CA GLU A 20 23.92 -0.67 19.26
C GLU A 20 22.49 -0.66 19.82
N TYR A 21 21.52 -0.11 19.08
CA TYR A 21 20.12 0.05 19.46
C TYR A 21 19.19 -0.53 18.38
N GLU A 22 19.19 -1.86 18.23
CA GLU A 22 18.43 -2.60 17.20
C GLU A 22 16.97 -2.13 17.08
N THR A 23 16.24 -2.04 18.20
CA THR A 23 14.82 -1.63 18.23
C THR A 23 14.60 -0.17 17.82
N LEU A 24 15.53 0.72 18.16
CA LEU A 24 15.48 2.13 17.77
C LEU A 24 15.78 2.26 16.26
N GLY A 25 16.77 1.51 15.77
CA GLY A 25 17.13 1.46 14.36
C GLY A 25 15.98 0.96 13.49
N GLU A 26 15.28 -0.10 13.92
CA GLU A 26 14.09 -0.61 13.23
C GLU A 26 12.94 0.40 13.23
N LEU A 27 12.66 1.05 14.37
CA LEU A 27 11.62 2.07 14.46
C LEU A 27 11.90 3.26 13.53
N LEU A 28 13.14 3.72 13.51
CA LEU A 28 13.59 4.79 12.59
C LEU A 28 13.41 4.34 11.15
N ASN A 29 13.81 3.11 10.82
CA ASN A 29 13.68 2.59 9.46
C ASN A 29 12.21 2.54 9.00
N ILE A 30 11.32 2.02 9.84
CA ILE A 30 9.87 1.99 9.57
C ILE A 30 9.32 3.41 9.38
N THR A 31 9.79 4.38 10.17
CA THR A 31 9.32 5.77 10.10
C THR A 31 9.80 6.46 8.82
N PHE A 32 11.08 6.34 8.48
CA PHE A 32 11.67 7.01 7.32
C PHE A 32 11.18 6.41 5.99
N ASN A 33 11.01 5.09 5.92
CA ASN A 33 10.49 4.42 4.72
C ASN A 33 9.03 4.74 4.44
N ASN A 34 8.25 5.19 5.44
CA ASN A 34 6.88 5.66 5.28
C ASN A 34 6.74 7.19 5.43
N LEU A 35 7.85 7.92 5.51
CA LEU A 35 7.84 9.36 5.86
C LEU A 35 7.12 10.20 4.81
N VAL A 36 7.27 9.87 3.52
CA VAL A 36 6.55 10.59 2.44
C VAL A 36 5.04 10.44 2.61
N GLU A 37 4.56 9.22 2.91
CA GLU A 37 3.15 8.96 3.16
C GLU A 37 2.66 9.66 4.43
N LEU A 38 3.48 9.69 5.48
CA LEU A 38 3.19 10.38 6.74
C LEU A 38 3.07 11.89 6.53
N ILE A 39 4.02 12.52 5.83
CA ILE A 39 3.99 13.96 5.52
C ILE A 39 2.73 14.30 4.73
N ILE A 40 2.42 13.54 3.67
CA ILE A 40 1.22 13.75 2.85
C ILE A 40 -0.04 13.61 3.70
N SER A 41 -0.08 12.62 4.60
CA SER A 41 -1.21 12.39 5.50
C SER A 41 -1.38 13.53 6.52
N ILE A 42 -0.28 14.05 7.09
CA ILE A 42 -0.31 15.18 8.02
C ILE A 42 -0.77 16.46 7.29
N CYS A 43 -0.23 16.76 6.10
CA CYS A 43 -0.67 17.91 5.31
C CYS A 43 -2.16 17.83 4.99
N ALA A 44 -2.64 16.67 4.53
CA ALA A 44 -4.06 16.45 4.27
C ALA A 44 -4.93 16.57 5.53
N LEU A 45 -4.40 16.16 6.69
CA LEU A 45 -5.10 16.28 7.97
C LEU A 45 -5.23 17.74 8.42
N VAL A 46 -4.16 18.53 8.27
CA VAL A 46 -4.16 19.98 8.57
C VAL A 46 -5.18 20.73 7.71
N ASP A 47 -5.37 20.30 6.47
CA ASP A 47 -6.39 20.84 5.55
C ASP A 47 -7.81 20.28 5.78
N GLY A 48 -8.01 19.47 6.82
CA GLY A 48 -9.30 18.85 7.15
C GLY A 48 -9.75 17.78 6.15
N GLN A 49 -8.85 17.26 5.31
CA GLN A 49 -9.16 16.26 4.28
C GLN A 49 -9.16 14.84 4.84
N ILE A 50 -9.98 14.59 5.87
CA ILE A 50 -10.03 13.29 6.57
C ILE A 50 -10.31 12.13 5.60
N ARG A 51 -11.18 12.33 4.62
CA ARG A 51 -11.50 11.31 3.59
C ARG A 51 -10.28 10.92 2.76
N VAL A 52 -9.37 11.86 2.48
CA VAL A 52 -8.13 11.59 1.74
C VAL A 52 -7.18 10.81 2.63
N VAL A 53 -6.98 11.23 3.89
CA VAL A 53 -6.11 10.54 4.86
C VAL A 53 -6.54 9.08 5.06
N GLN A 54 -7.83 8.84 5.31
CA GLN A 54 -8.36 7.49 5.49
C GLN A 54 -8.18 6.63 4.23
N ALA A 55 -8.43 7.21 3.06
CA ALA A 55 -8.22 6.53 1.78
C ALA A 55 -6.73 6.22 1.55
N THR A 56 -5.81 7.12 1.90
CA THR A 56 -4.36 6.91 1.79
C THR A 56 -3.87 5.75 2.64
N VAL A 57 -4.25 5.73 3.92
CA VAL A 57 -3.83 4.66 4.84
C VAL A 57 -4.36 3.28 4.38
N LEU A 58 -5.65 3.21 4.01
CA LEU A 58 -6.23 1.97 3.47
C LEU A 58 -5.55 1.57 2.15
N GLY A 59 -5.32 2.55 1.29
CA GLY A 59 -4.65 2.38 0.00
C GLY A 59 -3.26 1.78 0.13
N SER A 60 -2.43 2.30 1.04
CA SER A 60 -1.06 1.80 1.26
C SER A 60 -1.02 0.35 1.74
N ILE A 61 -1.95 -0.04 2.63
CA ILE A 61 -2.12 -1.43 3.06
C ILE A 61 -2.46 -2.33 1.86
N PHE A 62 -3.48 -1.96 1.07
CA PHE A 62 -3.89 -2.77 -0.08
C PHE A 62 -2.83 -2.80 -1.19
N LEU A 63 -2.12 -1.70 -1.40
CA LEU A 63 -1.07 -1.62 -2.41
C LEU A 63 0.10 -2.53 -2.05
N ASN A 64 0.51 -2.57 -0.79
CA ASN A 64 1.58 -3.45 -0.32
C ASN A 64 1.18 -4.94 -0.39
N ILE A 65 -0.05 -5.29 0.03
CA ILE A 65 -0.49 -6.71 0.12
C ILE A 65 -0.98 -7.26 -1.22
N LEU A 66 -1.68 -6.46 -2.04
CA LEU A 66 -2.25 -6.93 -3.30
C LEU A 66 -1.39 -6.54 -4.50
N LEU A 67 -1.07 -5.25 -4.63
CA LEU A 67 -0.47 -4.75 -5.86
C LEU A 67 1.01 -5.13 -5.95
N ILE A 68 1.83 -4.77 -4.97
CA ILE A 68 3.28 -5.08 -5.01
C ILE A 68 3.49 -6.59 -5.01
N LEU A 69 2.87 -7.31 -4.06
CA LEU A 69 2.98 -8.77 -3.96
C LEU A 69 2.49 -9.48 -5.24
N GLY A 70 1.36 -9.03 -5.80
CA GLY A 70 0.83 -9.56 -7.06
C GLY A 70 1.75 -9.30 -8.26
N LEU A 71 2.37 -8.12 -8.33
CA LEU A 71 3.37 -7.80 -9.37
C LEU A 71 4.64 -8.64 -9.21
N CYS A 72 5.09 -8.90 -7.98
CA CYS A 72 6.21 -9.80 -7.70
C CYS A 72 5.94 -11.21 -8.23
N PHE A 73 4.78 -11.79 -7.92
CA PHE A 73 4.40 -13.11 -8.45
C PHE A 73 4.23 -13.10 -9.97
N LEU A 74 3.63 -12.05 -10.54
CA LEU A 74 3.40 -11.93 -11.98
C LEU A 74 4.73 -11.84 -12.75
N PHE A 75 5.58 -10.87 -12.41
CA PHE A 75 6.83 -10.63 -13.15
C PHE A 75 7.91 -11.66 -12.81
N GLY A 76 7.99 -12.13 -11.55
CA GLY A 76 8.85 -13.25 -11.17
C GLY A 76 8.47 -14.52 -11.92
N GLY A 77 7.17 -14.86 -11.93
CA GLY A 77 6.62 -16.01 -12.66
C GLY A 77 6.84 -15.94 -14.18
N ILE A 78 6.67 -14.78 -14.81
CA ILE A 78 6.97 -14.59 -16.24
C ILE A 78 8.46 -14.86 -16.53
N ASN A 79 9.37 -14.39 -15.67
CA ASN A 79 10.80 -14.61 -15.86
C ASN A 79 11.20 -16.09 -15.66
N ILE A 80 10.59 -16.77 -14.69
CA ILE A 80 10.72 -18.22 -14.46
C ILE A 80 10.27 -19.02 -15.68
N LEU A 81 9.10 -18.67 -16.24
CA LEU A 81 8.57 -19.28 -17.46
C LEU A 81 9.53 -19.09 -18.64
N ARG A 82 10.12 -17.90 -18.78
CA ARG A 82 11.15 -17.62 -19.80
C ARG A 82 12.42 -18.46 -19.59
N LYS A 83 12.78 -18.79 -18.35
CA LYS A 83 13.88 -19.71 -17.99
C LYS A 83 13.51 -21.20 -18.11
N LYS A 84 12.30 -21.54 -18.59
CA LYS A 84 11.75 -22.90 -18.71
C LYS A 84 11.68 -23.68 -17.38
N LYS A 85 11.63 -22.96 -16.25
CA LYS A 85 11.28 -23.54 -14.94
C LYS A 85 9.75 -23.50 -14.78
N LEU A 86 9.18 -24.45 -14.03
CA LEU A 86 7.73 -24.55 -13.80
C LEU A 86 7.27 -23.71 -12.61
N GLU A 87 8.16 -23.46 -11.65
CA GLU A 87 7.84 -22.81 -10.38
C GLU A 87 8.98 -21.91 -9.91
N GLN A 88 8.60 -20.85 -9.22
CA GLN A 88 9.54 -20.03 -8.44
C GLN A 88 9.74 -20.74 -7.10
N SER A 89 10.98 -20.91 -6.66
CA SER A 89 11.28 -21.57 -5.39
C SER A 89 11.38 -20.51 -4.30
N PHE A 90 10.69 -20.71 -3.19
CA PHE A 90 10.66 -19.80 -2.05
C PHE A 90 10.25 -20.56 -0.78
N ASP A 91 10.51 -19.97 0.39
CA ASP A 91 10.25 -20.62 1.66
C ASP A 91 8.74 -20.92 1.81
N PRO A 92 8.35 -22.17 2.14
CA PRO A 92 6.94 -22.54 2.27
C PRO A 92 6.19 -21.74 3.33
N THR A 93 6.89 -21.25 4.37
CA THR A 93 6.34 -20.38 5.42
C THR A 93 5.99 -19.01 4.85
N VAL A 94 6.91 -18.42 4.07
CA VAL A 94 6.72 -17.12 3.40
C VAL A 94 5.61 -17.23 2.35
N ALA A 95 5.52 -18.38 1.66
CA ALA A 95 4.47 -18.69 0.71
C ALA A 95 3.08 -18.74 1.35
N GLN A 96 2.97 -19.48 2.45
CA GLN A 96 1.72 -19.61 3.19
C GLN A 96 1.26 -18.26 3.76
N MET A 97 2.18 -17.47 4.30
CA MET A 97 1.91 -16.13 4.81
C MET A 97 1.40 -15.20 3.69
N SER A 98 2.10 -15.16 2.56
CA SER A 98 1.75 -14.36 1.39
C SER A 98 0.36 -14.70 0.83
N SER A 99 0.07 -15.99 0.67
CA SER A 99 -1.24 -16.47 0.20
C SER A 99 -2.37 -16.12 1.18
N SER A 100 -2.10 -16.23 2.48
CA SER A 100 -3.09 -15.92 3.52
C SER A 100 -3.42 -14.42 3.53
N LEU A 101 -2.40 -13.56 3.48
CA LEU A 101 -2.57 -12.10 3.43
C LEU A 101 -3.30 -11.64 2.17
N MET A 102 -2.96 -12.19 1.01
CA MET A 102 -3.63 -11.87 -0.26
C MET A 102 -5.12 -12.28 -0.22
N THR A 103 -5.43 -13.43 0.40
CA THR A 103 -6.82 -13.88 0.59
C THR A 103 -7.59 -12.96 1.54
N VAL A 104 -7.00 -12.60 2.68
CA VAL A 104 -7.60 -11.66 3.64
C VAL A 104 -7.85 -10.32 2.99
N ALA A 105 -6.90 -9.78 2.23
CA ALA A 105 -7.04 -8.50 1.57
C ALA A 105 -8.10 -8.54 0.46
N PHE A 106 -8.22 -9.65 -0.28
CA PHE A 106 -9.30 -9.85 -1.24
C PHE A 106 -10.68 -9.87 -0.57
N ILE A 107 -10.86 -10.63 0.53
CA ILE A 107 -12.11 -10.66 1.30
C ILE A 107 -12.43 -9.27 1.87
N THR A 108 -11.41 -8.58 2.39
CA THR A 108 -11.54 -7.24 2.98
C THR A 108 -11.96 -6.20 1.95
N LEU A 109 -11.56 -6.31 0.69
CA LEU A 109 -12.03 -5.45 -0.41
C LEU A 109 -13.40 -5.88 -0.94
N ALA A 110 -13.66 -7.19 -1.00
CA ALA A 110 -14.92 -7.74 -1.49
C ALA A 110 -16.08 -7.39 -0.56
N LEU A 111 -15.87 -7.33 0.76
CA LEU A 111 -16.93 -7.09 1.75
C LEU A 111 -17.55 -5.67 1.61
N PRO A 112 -16.78 -4.55 1.60
CA PRO A 112 -17.32 -3.23 1.33
C PRO A 112 -17.96 -3.11 -0.06
N ALA A 113 -17.36 -3.74 -1.08
CA ALA A 113 -17.90 -3.73 -2.44
C ALA A 113 -19.27 -4.43 -2.50
N ALA A 114 -19.38 -5.64 -1.93
CA ALA A 114 -20.63 -6.37 -1.83
C ALA A 114 -21.68 -5.61 -1.01
N PHE A 115 -21.29 -5.06 0.14
CA PHE A 115 -22.19 -4.30 1.01
C PHE A 115 -22.70 -3.00 0.34
N SER A 116 -21.87 -2.34 -0.47
CA SER A 116 -22.29 -1.17 -1.24
C SER A 116 -23.37 -1.48 -2.28
N LEU A 117 -23.44 -2.71 -2.79
CA LEU A 117 -24.52 -3.16 -3.68
C LEU A 117 -25.82 -3.42 -2.91
N PHE A 118 -25.74 -3.89 -1.66
CA PHE A 118 -26.92 -4.12 -0.80
C PHE A 118 -27.51 -2.83 -0.23
N ILE A 119 -26.70 -1.82 0.14
CA ILE A 119 -27.22 -0.52 0.62
C ILE A 119 -27.95 0.27 -0.49
N ASN A 120 -27.65 0.00 -1.75
CA ASN A 120 -28.38 0.60 -2.88
C ASN A 120 -29.77 -0.02 -3.11
N GLN A 121 -30.21 -0.97 -2.28
CA GLN A 121 -31.61 -1.39 -2.23
C GLN A 121 -32.37 -0.57 -1.18
N ASP A 122 -33.46 0.06 -1.62
CA ASP A 122 -34.31 1.02 -0.89
C ASP A 122 -34.55 0.65 0.59
N PHE A 123 -33.80 1.29 1.49
CA PHE A 123 -34.29 1.48 2.86
C PHE A 123 -35.37 2.56 2.80
N GLY A 124 -36.62 2.10 2.97
CA GLY A 124 -37.81 2.95 2.96
C GLY A 124 -37.66 4.21 3.80
N LYS A 125 -38.20 5.31 3.24
CA LYS A 125 -38.43 6.64 3.82
C LYS A 125 -38.25 6.71 5.35
N ILE A 126 -37.12 7.26 5.77
CA ILE A 126 -36.95 7.90 7.08
C ILE A 126 -36.85 9.41 6.80
N ASP A 127 -37.87 10.14 7.22
CA ASP A 127 -38.13 11.59 7.13
C ASP A 127 -37.15 12.45 6.31
N ASP A 128 -37.62 12.84 5.12
CA ASP A 128 -36.89 13.48 4.02
C ASP A 128 -36.28 14.86 4.36
N ASN A 129 -36.66 15.53 5.46
CA ASN A 129 -36.21 16.91 5.73
C ASN A 129 -34.86 17.03 6.47
N LEU A 130 -34.51 16.10 7.37
CA LEU A 130 -33.23 16.12 8.10
C LEU A 130 -32.09 15.51 7.28
N LEU A 131 -32.43 14.52 6.44
CA LEU A 131 -31.49 13.83 5.56
C LEU A 131 -31.12 14.69 4.34
N ASN A 132 -32.03 15.52 3.83
CA ASN A 132 -31.79 16.34 2.65
C ASN A 132 -30.80 17.49 2.90
N MET A 133 -30.84 18.15 4.05
CA MET A 133 -29.88 19.22 4.37
C MET A 133 -28.44 18.67 4.51
N THR A 134 -28.28 17.55 5.20
CA THR A 134 -27.00 16.87 5.36
C THR A 134 -26.47 16.35 4.01
N LYS A 135 -27.32 15.74 3.19
CA LYS A 135 -26.95 15.29 1.83
C LYS A 135 -26.59 16.44 0.90
N PHE A 136 -27.26 17.60 1.00
CA PHE A 136 -27.00 18.77 0.16
C PHE A 136 -25.68 19.47 0.53
N LEU A 137 -25.36 19.55 1.82
CA LEU A 137 -24.06 20.06 2.31
C LEU A 137 -22.90 19.15 1.90
N VAL A 138 -23.06 17.83 2.06
CA VAL A 138 -22.04 16.85 1.64
C VAL A 138 -21.87 16.85 0.12
N LYS A 139 -22.97 16.90 -0.66
CA LYS A 139 -22.93 17.01 -2.13
C LYS A 139 -22.30 18.32 -2.63
N SER A 140 -22.48 19.43 -1.91
CA SER A 140 -21.90 20.71 -2.32
C SER A 140 -20.39 20.71 -2.13
N ILE A 141 -19.89 20.05 -1.08
CA ILE A 141 -18.46 19.80 -0.90
C ILE A 141 -17.96 18.90 -2.04
N ASP A 142 -18.65 17.79 -2.33
CA ASP A 142 -18.25 16.84 -3.39
C ASP A 142 -18.32 17.44 -4.81
N GLY A 143 -19.25 18.38 -5.04
CA GLY A 143 -19.41 19.12 -6.30
C GLY A 143 -18.22 20.03 -6.62
N VAL A 144 -17.56 20.59 -5.61
CA VAL A 144 -16.37 21.44 -5.78
C VAL A 144 -15.09 20.63 -6.06
N LEU A 145 -15.05 19.32 -5.74
CA LEU A 145 -13.90 18.47 -6.11
C LEU A 145 -13.92 17.94 -7.53
N LYS A 146 -15.11 17.82 -8.11
CA LYS A 146 -15.31 17.03 -9.32
C LYS A 146 -14.66 17.64 -10.57
N SER A 147 -14.10 18.84 -10.47
CA SER A 147 -13.47 19.59 -11.56
C SER A 147 -12.22 18.92 -12.16
N LEU A 148 -11.64 17.91 -11.50
CA LEU A 148 -10.48 17.14 -11.99
C LEU A 148 -10.83 15.75 -12.55
N GLY A 149 -12.10 15.31 -12.50
CA GLY A 149 -12.52 13.98 -12.97
C GLY A 149 -12.03 12.78 -12.13
N ILE A 150 -11.20 13.01 -11.12
CA ILE A 150 -10.63 11.98 -10.24
C ILE A 150 -11.27 12.09 -8.84
N SER A 151 -11.75 10.97 -8.30
CA SER A 151 -12.32 10.92 -6.94
C SER A 151 -11.23 11.14 -5.87
N ARG A 152 -11.54 11.92 -4.81
CA ARG A 152 -10.64 12.03 -3.63
C ARG A 152 -10.24 10.66 -3.08
N THR A 153 -11.17 9.69 -3.16
CA THR A 153 -10.94 8.30 -2.73
C THR A 153 -9.98 7.58 -3.65
N PHE A 154 -10.01 7.82 -4.96
CA PHE A 154 -9.05 7.23 -5.90
C PHE A 154 -7.66 7.84 -5.72
N LEU A 155 -7.61 9.16 -5.53
CA LEU A 155 -6.37 9.87 -5.26
C LEU A 155 -5.72 9.35 -3.96
N GLY A 156 -6.49 9.24 -2.88
CA GLY A 156 -6.03 8.66 -1.61
C GLY A 156 -5.71 7.17 -1.72
N MET A 157 -6.58 6.32 -2.27
CA MET A 157 -6.36 4.87 -2.22
C MET A 157 -5.30 4.35 -3.21
N ILE A 158 -5.06 5.03 -4.33
CA ILE A 158 -4.22 4.48 -5.41
C ILE A 158 -3.05 5.40 -5.73
N LEU A 159 -3.32 6.68 -6.04
CA LEU A 159 -2.28 7.57 -6.56
C LEU A 159 -1.24 7.94 -5.50
N LEU A 160 -1.68 8.36 -4.32
CA LEU A 160 -0.76 8.77 -3.25
C LEU A 160 0.12 7.60 -2.75
N PRO A 161 -0.42 6.41 -2.47
CA PRO A 161 0.39 5.29 -2.01
C PRO A 161 1.29 4.72 -3.10
N MET A 162 0.89 4.75 -4.38
CA MET A 162 1.80 4.36 -5.49
C MET A 162 2.98 5.32 -5.58
N ALA A 163 2.74 6.62 -5.44
CA ALA A 163 3.79 7.62 -5.53
C ALA A 163 4.79 7.48 -4.36
N SER A 164 4.29 7.31 -3.13
CA SER A 164 5.13 7.16 -1.93
C SER A 164 5.90 5.84 -1.92
N ASN A 165 5.28 4.73 -2.33
CA ASN A 165 5.87 3.39 -2.24
C ASN A 165 6.47 2.90 -3.58
N SER A 166 6.78 3.84 -4.49
CA SER A 166 7.32 3.56 -5.83
C SER A 166 8.68 2.86 -5.81
N ALA A 167 9.57 3.26 -4.89
CA ALA A 167 10.90 2.65 -4.75
C ALA A 167 10.78 1.19 -4.32
N LYS A 168 10.01 0.95 -3.24
CA LYS A 168 9.62 -0.37 -2.73
C LYS A 168 9.01 -1.27 -3.81
N CYS A 169 8.04 -0.76 -4.57
CA CYS A 169 7.45 -1.51 -5.68
C CYS A 169 8.51 -1.93 -6.73
N THR A 170 9.49 -1.07 -7.00
CA THR A 170 10.54 -1.35 -7.98
C THR A 170 11.53 -2.38 -7.44
N THR A 171 11.98 -2.23 -6.19
CA THR A 171 12.96 -3.13 -5.56
C THR A 171 12.37 -4.53 -5.37
N SER A 172 11.16 -4.66 -4.83
CA SER A 172 10.49 -5.96 -4.65
C SER A 172 10.29 -6.69 -5.98
N VAL A 173 9.83 -6.00 -7.04
CA VAL A 173 9.62 -6.62 -8.36
C VAL A 173 10.95 -7.06 -8.98
N ILE A 174 12.02 -6.27 -8.84
CA ILE A 174 13.36 -6.66 -9.32
C ILE A 174 13.86 -7.89 -8.57
N ASN A 175 13.71 -7.94 -7.25
CA ASN A 175 14.07 -9.10 -6.43
C ASN A 175 13.30 -10.35 -6.86
N ALA A 176 12.00 -10.23 -7.13
CA ALA A 176 11.18 -11.33 -7.63
C ALA A 176 11.64 -11.82 -9.01
N ILE A 177 11.95 -10.91 -9.94
CA ILE A 177 12.49 -11.26 -11.26
C ILE A 177 13.84 -11.99 -11.13
N ASN A 178 14.66 -11.61 -10.15
CA ASN A 178 15.97 -12.23 -9.91
C ASN A 178 15.91 -13.59 -9.21
N ASP A 179 14.72 -14.21 -9.07
CA ASP A 179 14.51 -15.50 -8.38
C ASP A 179 14.70 -15.40 -6.85
N ASN A 180 14.65 -14.18 -6.29
CA ASN A 180 14.75 -13.92 -4.84
C ASN A 180 13.38 -13.54 -4.27
N MET A 181 12.43 -14.49 -4.28
CA MET A 181 11.06 -14.20 -3.84
C MET A 181 10.97 -13.85 -2.35
N ASP A 182 11.74 -14.53 -1.49
CA ASP A 182 11.67 -14.32 -0.04
C ASP A 182 12.01 -12.87 0.34
N LEU A 183 13.03 -12.31 -0.32
CA LEU A 183 13.38 -10.89 -0.19
C LEU A 183 12.27 -10.00 -0.74
N ALA A 184 11.74 -10.29 -1.94
CA ALA A 184 10.66 -9.50 -2.54
C ALA A 184 9.40 -9.43 -1.67
N VAL A 185 9.07 -10.53 -0.98
CA VAL A 185 7.93 -10.63 -0.08
C VAL A 185 8.19 -9.86 1.22
N ASN A 186 9.37 -10.03 1.84
CA ASN A 186 9.74 -9.28 3.04
C ASN A 186 9.79 -7.77 2.79
N ASP A 187 10.36 -7.37 1.65
CA ASP A 187 10.36 -5.98 1.19
C ASP A 187 8.92 -5.48 1.11
N SER A 188 8.00 -6.23 0.49
CA SER A 188 6.58 -5.84 0.36
C SER A 188 5.89 -5.59 1.71
N PHE A 189 6.24 -6.36 2.75
CA PHE A 189 5.72 -6.19 4.10
C PHE A 189 6.36 -5.04 4.90
N GLY A 190 7.50 -4.52 4.44
CA GLY A 190 8.23 -3.45 5.13
C GLY A 190 9.14 -3.94 6.25
N SER A 191 9.34 -5.26 6.38
CA SER A 191 10.46 -5.81 7.14
C SER A 191 11.67 -5.81 6.22
N SER A 192 12.42 -4.71 6.21
CA SER A 192 13.77 -4.67 5.67
C SER A 192 14.67 -5.51 6.57
N THR A 193 14.47 -6.83 6.57
CA THR A 193 15.46 -7.77 7.06
C THR A 193 16.57 -7.76 6.02
N THR A 194 17.63 -7.03 6.37
CA THR A 194 18.94 -7.12 5.76
C THR A 194 19.20 -8.57 5.38
N GLY A 195 19.14 -8.85 4.08
CA GLY A 195 19.69 -10.07 3.53
C GLY A 195 21.17 -10.05 3.87
N ASN A 196 21.53 -10.75 4.94
CA ASN A 196 22.91 -11.10 5.22
C ASN A 196 23.37 -12.07 4.12
N GLN A 197 23.72 -11.52 2.96
CA GLN A 197 24.46 -12.19 1.90
C GLN A 197 25.42 -11.19 1.25
N ILE A 198 26.50 -10.90 1.95
CA ILE A 198 27.82 -10.73 1.34
C ILE A 198 28.83 -11.30 2.34
N GLY A 199 29.63 -12.24 1.85
CA GLY A 199 30.56 -13.06 2.64
C GLY A 199 31.86 -12.37 3.01
#